data_AF-A0AB73H5E1-F1
#
_entry.id   AF-A0AB73H5E1-F1
#
_cell.length_a   1.000
_cell.length_b   1.000
_cell.length_c   1.000
_cell.angle_alpha   90.00
_cell.angle_beta   90.00
_cell.angle_gamma   90.00
#
_symmetry.space_group_name_H-M   'P 1'
#
loop_
_entity.id
_entity.type
_entity.pdbx_description
1 polymer ?
#
loop_
_entity_poly.entity_id
_entity_poly.type
_entity_poly.pdbx_seq_one_letter_code
_entity_poly.pdbx_strand_id
1 'polypeptide(L)'
;MKKISMKERLALDPRVAKVLISITIAILLFPVMGDWIVYPTYVFNAIYITAQMTKGATYKSSIERIVGTIVGGVLAAFVYLLVPNHHYIMIPIGAALAVALSYLFTKKFTMVIVVITVMVLVGKGDGEPIVFLRDRLFDTMIGLAIGFLVYALYPRKKAKKLNQVFISKEKDLLANIKALEINSEDAKALAPKIKGLWKQLIDLRKTREQIITDSSFVGDVNSEEPMLQFTILVERAINNIEILYHVTLDKEVEPDYEIVFDYHQQACKKVINEMETLITKHQ
;
A
#
# COMPACT_ATOMS: atom_id res chain seq x y z
N MET A 1 5.94 0.48 -30.87
CA MET A 1 6.60 0.69 -29.56
C MET A 1 6.87 2.18 -29.37
N LYS A 2 6.27 2.83 -28.37
CA LYS A 2 6.45 4.28 -28.12
C LYS A 2 7.89 4.56 -27.68
N LYS A 3 8.63 5.43 -28.36
CA LYS A 3 9.97 5.88 -27.94
C LYS A 3 9.81 6.73 -26.68
N ILE A 4 10.15 6.16 -25.52
CA ILE A 4 10.19 6.88 -24.24
C ILE A 4 11.32 7.92 -24.30
N SER A 5 11.00 9.18 -24.03
CA SER A 5 11.94 10.30 -24.05
C SER A 5 13.01 10.17 -22.97
N MET A 6 14.25 10.60 -23.23
CA MET A 6 15.33 10.58 -22.24
C MET A 6 14.94 11.33 -20.95
N LYS A 7 14.11 12.37 -21.07
CA LYS A 7 13.57 13.16 -19.95
C LYS A 7 12.57 12.37 -19.09
N GLU A 8 11.81 11.44 -19.70
CA GLU A 8 10.93 10.51 -18.99
C GLU A 8 11.71 9.38 -18.30
N ARG A 9 12.86 8.99 -18.87
CA ARG A 9 13.79 8.05 -18.22
C ARG A 9 14.53 8.67 -17.03
N LEU A 10 14.81 9.97 -17.09
CA LEU A 10 15.46 10.76 -16.04
C LEU A 10 14.48 11.29 -14.99
N ALA A 11 13.17 11.17 -15.21
CA ALA A 11 12.17 11.45 -14.19
C ALA A 11 12.28 10.38 -13.10
N LEU A 12 13.16 10.61 -12.13
CA LEU A 12 13.42 9.71 -11.02
C LEU A 12 12.12 9.46 -10.25
N ASP A 13 11.80 8.17 -10.12
CA ASP A 13 10.75 7.73 -9.20
C ASP A 13 11.05 8.33 -7.81
N PRO A 14 10.05 8.93 -7.12
CA PRO A 14 10.25 9.55 -5.81
C PRO A 14 10.89 8.61 -4.78
N ARG A 15 10.65 7.31 -4.88
CA ARG A 15 11.31 6.28 -4.07
C ARG A 15 12.81 6.24 -4.34
N VAL A 16 13.19 6.17 -5.61
CA VAL A 16 14.60 6.10 -6.03
C VAL A 16 15.33 7.39 -5.65
N ALA A 17 14.69 8.54 -5.82
CA ALA A 17 15.26 9.82 -5.38
C ALA A 17 15.56 9.83 -3.86
N LYS A 18 14.60 9.38 -3.02
CA LYS A 18 14.82 9.28 -1.57
C LYS A 18 15.96 8.32 -1.22
N VAL A 19 16.04 7.17 -1.90
CA VAL A 19 17.14 6.21 -1.70
C VAL A 19 18.49 6.86 -2.00
N LEU A 20 18.64 7.48 -3.17
CA LEU A 20 19.89 8.09 -3.60
C LEU A 20 20.34 9.20 -2.63
N ILE A 21 19.42 10.09 -2.23
CA ILE A 21 19.71 11.14 -1.24
C ILE A 21 20.14 10.53 0.10
N SER A 22 19.44 9.49 0.57
CA SER A 22 19.77 8.80 1.82
C SER A 22 21.15 8.15 1.76
N ILE A 23 21.51 7.52 0.64
CA ILE A 23 22.84 6.93 0.45
C ILE A 23 23.91 8.02 0.41
N THR A 24 23.68 9.12 -0.29
CA THR A 24 24.62 10.24 -0.31
C THR A 24 24.86 10.78 1.09
N ILE A 25 23.82 10.96 1.89
CA ILE A 25 23.95 11.37 3.30
C ILE A 25 24.72 10.32 4.11
N ALA A 26 24.41 9.03 3.94
CA ALA A 26 25.13 7.96 4.64
C ALA A 26 26.63 7.94 4.32
N ILE A 27 27.00 8.11 3.04
CA ILE A 27 28.39 8.19 2.61
C ILE A 27 29.10 9.40 3.23
N LEU A 28 28.43 10.56 3.32
CA LEU A 28 28.99 11.75 3.95
C LEU A 28 29.14 11.61 5.47
N LEU A 29 28.30 10.78 6.11
CA LEU A 29 28.35 10.53 7.55
C LEU A 29 29.38 9.45 7.93
N PHE A 30 29.76 8.55 7.04
CA PHE A 30 30.71 7.47 7.32
C PHE A 30 32.08 7.94 7.84
N PRO A 31 32.71 9.03 7.35
CA PRO A 31 33.96 9.52 7.93
C PRO A 31 33.83 9.99 9.38
N VAL A 32 32.62 10.36 9.82
CA VAL A 32 32.36 10.89 11.18
C VAL A 32 31.84 9.80 12.11
N MET A 33 31.05 8.88 11.59
CA MET A 33 30.39 7.81 12.35
C MET A 33 31.03 6.43 12.11
N GLY A 34 32.16 6.37 11.40
CA GLY A 34 32.79 5.12 10.96
C GLY A 34 33.14 4.18 12.12
N ASP A 35 33.56 4.73 13.26
CA ASP A 35 33.86 3.93 14.46
C ASP A 35 32.61 3.27 15.08
N TRP A 36 31.41 3.75 14.73
CA TRP A 36 30.13 3.28 15.25
C TRP A 36 29.40 2.38 14.25
N ILE A 37 29.85 2.37 13.00
CA ILE A 37 29.23 1.62 11.90
C ILE A 37 30.12 0.42 11.59
N VAL A 38 29.74 -0.72 12.12
CA VAL A 38 30.52 -1.96 11.96
C VAL A 38 30.22 -2.60 10.60
N TYR A 39 28.95 -2.57 10.17
CA TYR A 39 28.52 -3.19 8.91
C TYR A 39 27.67 -2.22 8.06
N PRO A 40 28.31 -1.45 7.15
CA PRO A 40 27.63 -0.52 6.26
C PRO A 40 26.49 -1.14 5.42
N THR A 41 26.56 -2.44 5.15
CA THR A 41 25.52 -3.19 4.43
C THR A 41 24.16 -3.14 5.14
N TYR A 42 24.11 -3.08 6.47
CA TYR A 42 22.87 -3.02 7.24
C TYR A 42 22.26 -1.62 7.24
N VAL A 43 23.10 -0.58 7.25
CA VAL A 43 22.67 0.81 7.06
C VAL A 43 21.96 0.96 5.71
N PHE A 44 22.58 0.49 4.63
CA PHE A 44 21.98 0.56 3.29
C PHE A 44 20.71 -0.27 3.16
N ASN A 45 20.68 -1.47 3.73
CA ASN A 45 19.49 -2.31 3.75
C ASN A 45 18.31 -1.59 4.44
N ALA A 46 18.56 -0.96 5.58
CA ALA A 46 17.55 -0.16 6.27
C ALA A 46 17.07 1.04 5.43
N ILE A 47 17.97 1.73 4.72
CA ILE A 47 17.61 2.81 3.78
C ILE A 47 16.67 2.29 2.66
N TYR A 48 16.99 1.16 2.04
CA TYR A 48 16.16 0.60 0.95
C TYR A 48 14.76 0.21 1.41
N ILE A 49 14.65 -0.30 2.63
CA ILE A 49 13.39 -0.75 3.23
C ILE A 49 12.54 0.45 3.67
N THR A 50 13.15 1.53 4.16
CA THR A 50 12.45 2.73 4.65
C THR A 50 12.04 3.70 3.56
N ALA A 51 12.76 3.72 2.44
CA ALA A 51 12.38 4.48 1.27
C ALA A 51 11.15 3.83 0.60
N GLN A 52 9.98 4.05 1.20
CA GLN A 52 8.68 3.70 0.64
C GLN A 52 7.98 4.94 0.09
N MET A 53 6.93 4.70 -0.68
CA MET A 53 6.14 5.75 -1.30
C MET A 53 5.26 6.48 -0.27
N THR A 54 4.71 5.75 0.70
CA THR A 54 3.72 6.26 1.67
C THR A 54 4.25 6.26 3.10
N LYS A 55 3.68 7.13 3.97
CA LYS A 55 4.08 7.24 5.39
C LYS A 55 3.88 5.91 6.11
N GLY A 56 2.67 5.34 5.97
CA GLY A 56 2.30 4.09 6.59
C GLY A 56 3.22 2.94 6.18
N ALA A 57 3.57 2.84 4.90
CA ALA A 57 4.49 1.81 4.44
C ALA A 57 5.91 2.00 4.99
N THR A 58 6.44 3.23 5.00
CA THR A 58 7.75 3.54 5.60
C THR A 58 7.76 3.17 7.09
N TYR A 59 6.76 3.62 7.86
CA TYR A 59 6.71 3.34 9.29
C TYR A 59 6.55 1.85 9.60
N LYS A 60 5.62 1.18 8.90
CA LYS A 60 5.40 -0.26 9.05
C LYS A 60 6.67 -1.04 8.74
N SER A 61 7.34 -0.74 7.62
CA SER A 61 8.56 -1.45 7.24
C SER A 61 9.71 -1.19 8.22
N SER A 62 9.81 0.02 8.78
CA SER A 62 10.77 0.34 9.85
C SER A 62 10.51 -0.46 11.12
N ILE A 63 9.26 -0.53 11.58
CA ILE A 63 8.91 -1.28 12.80
C ILE A 63 9.13 -2.78 12.59
N GLU A 64 8.71 -3.33 11.45
CA GLU A 64 8.99 -4.73 11.08
C GLU A 64 10.49 -5.01 11.08
N ARG A 65 11.31 -4.04 10.69
CA ARG A 65 12.77 -4.19 10.68
C ARG A 65 13.36 -4.15 12.09
N ILE A 66 12.94 -3.25 12.95
CA ILE A 66 13.39 -3.17 14.35
C ILE A 66 13.00 -4.45 15.08
N VAL A 67 11.71 -4.80 15.06
CA VAL A 67 11.17 -6.00 15.72
C VAL A 67 11.80 -7.26 15.15
N GLY A 68 11.94 -7.35 13.82
CA GLY A 68 12.57 -8.50 13.18
C GLY A 68 14.05 -8.65 13.54
N THR A 69 14.76 -7.54 13.74
CA THR A 69 16.18 -7.54 14.16
C THR A 69 16.32 -8.03 15.58
N ILE A 70 15.47 -7.54 16.49
CA ILE A 70 15.46 -7.96 17.90
C ILE A 70 15.05 -9.43 18.02
N VAL A 71 13.89 -9.81 17.48
CA VAL A 71 13.34 -11.17 17.61
C VAL A 71 14.23 -12.19 16.91
N GLY A 72 14.67 -11.91 15.68
CA GLY A 72 15.56 -12.79 14.94
C GLY A 72 16.94 -12.91 15.60
N GLY A 73 17.44 -11.83 16.19
CA GLY A 73 18.68 -11.82 16.96
C GLY A 73 18.61 -12.65 18.23
N VAL A 74 17.56 -12.48 19.03
CA VAL A 74 17.33 -13.26 20.26
C VAL A 74 17.16 -14.74 19.93
N LEU A 75 16.40 -15.07 18.88
CA LEU A 75 16.22 -16.44 18.44
C LEU A 75 17.55 -17.06 17.97
N ALA A 76 18.33 -16.32 17.19
CA ALA A 76 19.65 -16.78 16.75
C ALA A 76 20.60 -16.99 17.94
N ALA A 77 20.61 -16.10 18.94
CA ALA A 77 21.40 -16.26 20.16
C ALA A 77 20.97 -17.50 20.95
N PHE A 78 19.66 -17.74 21.09
CA PHE A 78 19.11 -18.92 21.76
C PHE A 78 19.51 -20.22 21.06
N VAL A 79 19.34 -20.30 19.73
CA VAL A 79 19.73 -21.47 18.94
C VAL A 79 21.23 -21.71 19.01
N TYR A 80 22.03 -20.64 19.04
CA TYR A 80 23.48 -20.75 19.22
C TYR A 80 23.88 -21.34 20.58
N LEU A 81 23.22 -20.96 21.67
CA LEU A 81 23.50 -21.52 23.00
C LEU A 81 23.15 -23.01 23.10
N LEU A 82 22.13 -23.48 22.37
CA LEU A 82 21.71 -24.87 22.37
C LEU A 82 22.64 -25.78 21.56
N VAL A 83 23.14 -25.31 20.43
CA VAL A 83 23.97 -26.11 19.52
C VAL A 83 25.25 -25.36 19.16
N PRO A 84 26.14 -25.11 20.13
CA PRO A 84 27.40 -24.44 19.86
C PRO A 84 28.26 -25.27 18.88
N ASN A 85 28.96 -24.58 17.98
CA ASN A 85 29.96 -25.14 17.05
C ASN A 85 29.46 -26.04 15.89
N HIS A 86 28.17 -26.29 15.74
CA HIS A 86 27.62 -27.08 14.61
C HIS A 86 26.83 -26.21 13.60
N HIS A 87 27.51 -25.28 12.94
CA HIS A 87 26.90 -24.29 12.03
C HIS A 87 26.02 -24.91 10.93
N TYR A 88 26.41 -26.04 10.35
CA TYR A 88 25.66 -26.74 9.30
C TYR A 88 24.27 -27.23 9.75
N ILE A 89 24.10 -27.51 11.04
CA ILE A 89 22.85 -27.98 11.63
C ILE A 89 22.10 -26.81 12.28
N MET A 90 22.83 -25.91 12.92
CA MET A 90 22.32 -24.73 13.61
C MET A 90 21.55 -23.78 12.68
N ILE A 91 22.08 -23.49 11.48
CA ILE A 91 21.47 -22.54 10.55
C ILE A 91 20.12 -23.04 10.01
N PRO A 92 19.97 -24.27 9.47
CA PRO A 92 18.68 -24.79 9.04
C PRO A 92 17.65 -24.88 10.17
N ILE A 93 18.07 -25.29 11.38
CA ILE A 93 17.20 -25.35 12.56
C ILE A 93 16.72 -23.95 12.95
N GLY A 94 17.64 -22.98 13.02
CA GLY A 94 17.29 -21.60 13.33
C GLY A 94 16.35 -20.98 12.30
N ALA A 95 16.56 -21.27 11.01
CA ALA A 95 15.65 -20.84 9.94
C ALA A 95 14.25 -21.47 10.10
N ALA A 96 14.18 -22.79 10.33
CA ALA A 96 12.91 -23.50 10.51
C ALA A 96 12.14 -22.98 11.74
N LEU A 97 12.84 -22.75 12.86
CA LEU A 97 12.26 -22.16 14.06
C LEU A 97 11.77 -20.72 13.82
N ALA A 98 12.53 -19.90 13.10
CA ALA A 98 12.12 -18.54 12.76
C ALA A 98 10.83 -18.53 11.93
N VAL A 99 10.70 -19.45 10.96
CA VAL A 99 9.48 -19.61 10.16
C VAL A 99 8.31 -20.06 11.04
N ALA A 100 8.51 -21.10 11.84
CA ALA A 100 7.46 -21.65 12.71
C ALA A 100 6.95 -20.63 13.73
N LEU A 101 7.86 -19.93 14.42
CA LEU A 101 7.51 -18.92 15.42
C LEU A 101 6.87 -17.69 14.76
N SER A 102 7.41 -17.21 13.64
CA SER A 102 6.77 -16.14 12.87
C SER A 102 5.32 -16.50 12.53
N TYR A 103 5.11 -17.70 11.98
CA TYR A 103 3.78 -18.13 11.58
C TYR A 103 2.84 -18.31 12.78
N LEU A 104 3.35 -18.83 13.90
CA LEU A 104 2.59 -19.02 15.12
C LEU A 104 2.10 -17.69 15.70
N PHE A 105 2.97 -16.68 15.79
CA PHE A 105 2.65 -15.39 16.43
C PHE A 105 1.93 -14.41 15.51
N THR A 106 2.21 -14.41 14.21
CA THR A 106 1.65 -13.41 13.28
C THR A 106 0.60 -13.97 12.32
N LYS A 107 0.39 -15.30 12.32
CA LYS A 107 -0.41 -16.03 11.31
C LYS A 107 0.02 -15.74 9.88
N LYS A 108 1.24 -15.23 9.69
CA LYS A 108 1.81 -14.79 8.43
C LYS A 108 3.28 -15.18 8.35
N PHE A 109 3.76 -15.31 7.12
CA PHE A 109 5.17 -15.55 6.86
C PHE A 109 5.94 -14.22 6.94
N THR A 110 6.71 -14.00 8.01
CA THR A 110 7.52 -12.79 8.20
C THR A 110 8.94 -13.06 7.74
N MET A 111 9.18 -12.86 6.44
CA MET A 111 10.48 -13.09 5.79
C MET A 111 11.65 -12.37 6.50
N VAL A 112 11.39 -11.19 7.06
CA VAL A 112 12.40 -10.36 7.74
C VAL A 112 13.02 -11.10 8.93
N ILE A 113 12.20 -11.77 9.77
CA ILE A 113 12.69 -12.51 10.95
C ILE A 113 13.59 -13.66 10.52
N VAL A 114 13.17 -14.41 9.49
CA VAL A 114 13.90 -15.58 8.96
C VAL A 114 15.26 -15.16 8.40
N VAL A 115 15.28 -14.17 7.51
CA VAL A 115 16.51 -13.67 6.88
C VAL A 115 17.48 -13.14 7.94
N ILE A 116 16.99 -12.42 8.94
CA ILE A 116 17.83 -11.91 10.02
C ILE A 116 18.39 -13.04 10.87
N THR A 117 17.56 -14.01 11.26
CA THR A 117 17.99 -15.16 12.07
C THR A 117 19.12 -15.90 11.36
N VAL A 118 18.97 -16.17 10.06
CA VAL A 118 20.01 -16.78 9.23
C VAL A 118 21.25 -15.90 9.14
N MET A 119 21.10 -14.59 8.89
CA MET A 119 22.24 -13.66 8.83
C MET A 119 23.03 -13.59 10.14
N VAL A 120 22.38 -13.64 11.30
CA VAL A 120 23.05 -13.64 12.61
C VAL A 120 23.76 -14.98 12.85
N LEU A 121 23.13 -16.10 12.49
CA LEU A 121 23.74 -17.42 12.61
C LEU A 121 24.92 -17.64 11.64
N VAL A 122 24.90 -16.99 10.47
CA VAL A 122 25.98 -17.01 9.46
C VAL A 122 27.08 -15.98 9.78
N GLY A 123 26.70 -14.79 10.25
CA GLY A 123 27.61 -13.68 10.58
C GLY A 123 28.54 -13.95 11.76
N LYS A 124 28.40 -15.12 12.41
CA LYS A 124 29.25 -15.66 13.47
C LYS A 124 30.73 -15.90 13.11
N GLY A 125 31.21 -15.46 11.95
CA GLY A 125 32.62 -15.58 11.57
C GLY A 125 33.59 -14.97 12.59
N ASP A 126 33.17 -13.94 13.35
CA ASP A 126 34.08 -13.09 14.13
C ASP A 126 33.84 -13.01 15.66
N GLY A 127 32.99 -13.88 16.23
CA GLY A 127 32.81 -13.97 17.70
C GLY A 127 31.60 -13.21 18.27
N GLU A 128 31.08 -13.74 19.38
CA GLU A 128 29.95 -13.23 20.19
C GLU A 128 28.66 -12.79 19.45
N PRO A 129 27.63 -13.66 19.37
CA PRO A 129 26.36 -13.32 18.69
C PRO A 129 25.61 -12.13 19.30
N ILE A 130 25.88 -11.80 20.57
CA ILE A 130 25.31 -10.65 21.26
C ILE A 130 25.93 -9.35 20.75
N VAL A 131 27.25 -9.33 20.54
CA VAL A 131 27.97 -8.19 19.96
C VAL A 131 27.50 -7.96 18.52
N PHE A 132 27.42 -9.03 17.73
CA PHE A 132 26.88 -8.96 16.38
C PHE A 132 25.44 -8.42 16.34
N LEU A 133 24.57 -8.85 17.27
CA LEU A 133 23.21 -8.33 17.37
C LEU A 133 23.18 -6.85 17.72
N ARG A 134 23.98 -6.42 18.70
CA ARG A 134 24.10 -5.02 19.10
C ARG A 134 24.51 -4.16 17.91
N ASP A 135 25.58 -4.52 17.23
CA ASP A 135 26.13 -3.74 16.12
C ASP A 135 25.13 -3.68 14.96
N ARG A 136 24.43 -4.80 14.68
CA ARG A 136 23.35 -4.83 13.68
C ARG A 136 22.17 -3.94 14.05
N LEU A 137 21.78 -3.88 15.32
CA LEU A 137 20.70 -2.99 15.78
C LEU A 137 21.10 -1.53 15.60
N PHE A 138 22.32 -1.14 15.98
CA PHE A 138 22.83 0.21 15.79
C PHE A 138 22.91 0.60 14.30
N ASP A 139 23.50 -0.24 13.45
CA ASP A 139 23.60 0.02 12.00
C ASP A 139 22.21 0.17 11.36
N THR A 140 21.27 -0.70 11.77
CA THR A 140 19.89 -0.62 11.30
C THR A 140 19.26 0.69 11.74
N MET A 141 19.39 1.08 13.01
CA MET A 141 18.84 2.34 13.54
C MET A 141 19.40 3.57 12.83
N ILE A 142 20.69 3.60 12.52
CA ILE A 142 21.32 4.68 11.74
C ILE A 142 20.69 4.76 10.35
N GLY A 143 20.58 3.65 9.64
CA GLY A 143 19.96 3.62 8.31
C GLY A 143 18.47 4.01 8.33
N LEU A 144 17.72 3.57 9.34
CA LEU A 144 16.33 3.99 9.55
C LEU A 144 16.24 5.50 9.81
N ALA A 145 17.11 6.05 10.66
CA ALA A 145 17.11 7.48 11.00
C ALA A 145 17.39 8.35 9.77
N ILE A 146 18.40 7.98 8.97
CA ILE A 146 18.71 8.67 7.70
C ILE A 146 17.51 8.59 6.75
N GLY A 147 16.95 7.39 6.56
CA GLY A 147 15.80 7.17 5.68
C GLY A 147 14.56 7.98 6.10
N PHE A 148 14.26 8.05 7.40
CA PHE A 148 13.18 8.87 7.94
C PHE A 148 13.44 10.37 7.78
N LEU A 149 14.67 10.82 8.02
CA LEU A 149 15.04 12.22 7.87
C LEU A 149 14.87 12.68 6.42
N VAL A 150 15.39 11.90 5.47
CA VAL A 150 15.20 12.18 4.04
C VAL A 150 13.72 12.14 3.67
N TYR A 151 12.98 11.15 4.15
CA TYR A 151 11.56 11.04 3.90
C TYR A 151 10.77 12.26 4.43
N ALA A 152 11.13 12.78 5.61
CA ALA A 152 10.49 13.94 6.23
C ALA A 152 10.79 15.24 5.47
N LEU A 153 12.02 15.40 4.98
CA LEU A 153 12.46 16.57 4.22
C LEU A 153 12.07 16.51 2.74
N TYR A 154 11.78 15.33 2.20
CA TYR A 154 11.47 15.17 0.78
C TYR A 154 10.13 15.85 0.43
N PRO A 155 10.09 16.73 -0.59
CA PRO A 155 8.89 17.50 -0.92
C PRO A 155 7.75 16.57 -1.34
N ARG A 156 6.64 16.66 -0.61
CA ARG A 156 5.40 15.95 -0.94
C ARG A 156 4.68 16.68 -2.06
N LYS A 157 4.21 15.94 -3.07
CA LYS A 157 3.17 16.46 -3.96
C LYS A 157 1.95 16.76 -3.09
N LYS A 158 1.56 18.04 -2.99
CA LYS A 158 0.53 18.56 -2.07
C LYS A 158 -0.70 17.63 -2.05
N ALA A 159 -1.05 17.07 -0.88
CA ALA A 159 -2.28 16.28 -0.67
C ALA A 159 -3.54 17.00 -1.19
N LYS A 160 -3.54 18.35 -1.16
CA LYS A 160 -4.57 19.20 -1.76
C LYS A 160 -4.82 18.92 -3.25
N LYS A 161 -3.77 18.60 -4.03
CA LYS A 161 -3.90 18.27 -5.46
C LYS A 161 -4.51 16.89 -5.67
N LEU A 162 -4.21 15.93 -4.79
CA LEU A 162 -4.81 14.58 -4.86
C LEU A 162 -6.30 14.59 -4.48
N ASN A 163 -6.68 15.34 -3.44
CA ASN A 163 -8.10 15.53 -3.09
C ASN A 163 -8.87 16.21 -4.23
N GLN A 164 -8.28 17.22 -4.88
CA GLN A 164 -8.90 17.86 -6.06
C GLN A 164 -9.06 16.89 -7.24
N VAL A 165 -8.08 16.00 -7.46
CA VAL A 165 -8.20 14.94 -8.49
C VAL A 165 -9.34 13.98 -8.14
N PHE A 166 -9.48 13.59 -6.87
CA PHE A 166 -10.61 12.76 -6.43
C PHE A 166 -11.95 13.44 -6.69
N ILE A 167 -12.12 14.69 -6.24
CA ILE A 167 -13.35 15.48 -6.44
C ILE A 167 -13.68 15.64 -7.93
N SER A 168 -12.68 15.82 -8.79
CA SER A 168 -12.89 15.87 -10.24
C SER A 168 -13.45 14.55 -10.77
N LYS A 169 -12.81 13.42 -10.43
CA LYS A 169 -13.25 12.09 -10.86
C LYS A 169 -14.64 11.73 -10.33
N GLU A 170 -14.95 12.16 -9.11
CA GLU A 170 -16.26 12.02 -8.48
C GLU A 170 -17.36 12.68 -9.31
N LYS A 171 -17.14 13.94 -9.70
CA LYS A 171 -18.06 14.71 -10.56
C LYS A 171 -18.19 14.11 -11.96
N ASP A 172 -17.08 13.71 -12.57
CA ASP A 172 -17.08 13.09 -13.90
C ASP A 172 -17.86 11.77 -13.90
N LEU A 173 -17.68 10.95 -12.87
CA LEU A 173 -18.39 9.67 -12.73
C LEU A 173 -19.88 9.86 -12.51
N LEU A 174 -20.28 10.82 -11.66
CA LEU A 174 -21.70 11.17 -11.48
C LEU A 174 -22.32 11.68 -12.78
N ALA A 175 -21.62 12.53 -13.53
CA ALA A 175 -22.09 13.01 -14.83
C ALA A 175 -22.28 11.87 -15.84
N ASN A 176 -21.33 10.93 -15.89
CA ASN A 176 -21.43 9.75 -16.75
C ASN A 176 -22.60 8.83 -16.37
N ILE A 177 -22.87 8.66 -15.07
CA ILE A 177 -24.03 7.90 -14.57
C ILE A 177 -25.33 8.57 -14.97
N LYS A 178 -25.43 9.91 -14.87
CA LYS A 178 -26.64 10.65 -15.25
C LYS A 178 -26.89 10.67 -16.76
N ALA A 179 -25.82 10.70 -17.56
CA ALA A 179 -25.90 10.68 -19.02
C ALA A 179 -26.32 9.32 -19.59
N LEU A 180 -26.37 8.27 -18.76
CA LEU A 180 -26.95 6.99 -19.13
C LEU A 180 -28.47 7.10 -19.10
N GLU A 181 -29.04 7.38 -20.26
CA GLU A 181 -30.45 7.10 -20.51
C GLU A 181 -30.63 5.59 -20.60
N ILE A 182 -31.54 5.07 -19.76
CA ILE A 182 -31.88 3.65 -19.72
C ILE A 182 -33.25 3.52 -20.35
N ASN A 183 -33.25 3.30 -21.66
CA ASN A 183 -34.40 3.16 -22.52
C ASN A 183 -34.38 1.76 -23.17
N SER A 184 -35.57 1.18 -23.38
CA SER A 184 -35.68 -0.24 -23.69
C SER A 184 -35.12 -0.65 -25.05
N GLU A 185 -34.94 0.31 -25.96
CA GLU A 185 -34.59 0.06 -27.36
C GLU A 185 -33.08 -0.11 -27.59
N ASP A 186 -32.23 0.44 -26.70
CA ASP A 186 -30.78 0.54 -26.90
C ASP A 186 -29.94 -0.28 -25.89
N ALA A 187 -30.54 -1.29 -25.25
CA ALA A 187 -29.88 -2.07 -24.18
C ALA A 187 -28.50 -2.60 -24.57
N LYS A 188 -28.32 -3.08 -25.80
CA LYS A 188 -27.02 -3.59 -26.29
C LYS A 188 -25.92 -2.51 -26.32
N ALA A 189 -26.28 -1.23 -26.50
CA ALA A 189 -25.35 -0.11 -26.45
C ALA A 189 -24.95 0.28 -25.01
N LEU A 190 -25.64 -0.25 -23.99
CA LEU A 190 -25.37 0.01 -22.57
C LEU A 190 -24.19 -0.81 -22.03
N ALA A 191 -23.99 -2.04 -22.50
CA ALA A 191 -22.93 -2.93 -22.03
C ALA A 191 -21.51 -2.30 -22.01
N PRO A 192 -21.02 -1.65 -23.09
CA PRO A 192 -19.71 -1.01 -23.06
C PRO A 192 -19.66 0.19 -22.10
N LYS A 193 -20.78 0.90 -21.91
CA LYS A 193 -20.88 2.03 -20.97
C LYS A 193 -20.82 1.55 -19.51
N ILE A 194 -21.55 0.48 -19.16
CA ILE A 194 -21.52 -0.16 -17.83
C ILE A 194 -20.10 -0.62 -17.49
N LYS A 195 -19.42 -1.29 -18.43
CA LYS A 195 -18.01 -1.68 -18.26
C LYS A 195 -17.09 -0.46 -18.04
N GLY A 196 -17.37 0.64 -18.73
CA GLY A 196 -16.70 1.92 -18.53
C GLY A 196 -16.87 2.47 -17.11
N LEU A 197 -18.10 2.42 -16.56
CA LEU A 197 -18.38 2.84 -15.18
C LEU A 197 -17.63 2.00 -14.15
N TRP A 198 -17.63 0.67 -14.29
CA TRP A 198 -16.85 -0.21 -13.41
C TRP A 198 -15.36 0.14 -13.41
N LYS A 199 -14.79 0.43 -14.58
CA LYS A 199 -13.40 0.87 -14.70
C LYS A 199 -13.15 2.20 -13.98
N GLN A 200 -14.06 3.16 -14.10
CA GLN A 200 -13.97 4.44 -13.40
C GLN A 200 -14.10 4.27 -11.88
N LEU A 201 -15.00 3.42 -11.39
CA LEU A 201 -15.13 3.09 -9.96
C LEU A 201 -13.85 2.47 -9.40
N ILE A 202 -13.22 1.53 -10.11
CA ILE A 202 -11.95 0.92 -9.69
C ILE A 202 -10.85 1.99 -9.59
N ASP A 203 -10.75 2.88 -10.56
CA ASP A 203 -9.76 3.95 -10.56
C ASP A 203 -10.01 4.98 -9.43
N LEU A 204 -11.29 5.26 -9.12
CA LEU A 204 -11.68 6.10 -8.00
C LEU A 204 -11.30 5.46 -6.65
N ARG A 205 -11.59 4.16 -6.46
CA ARG A 205 -11.18 3.39 -5.27
C ARG A 205 -9.67 3.39 -5.06
N LYS A 206 -8.90 3.22 -6.14
CA LYS A 206 -7.43 3.31 -6.10
C LYS A 206 -6.94 4.70 -5.73
N THR A 207 -7.59 5.74 -6.23
CA THR A 207 -7.27 7.14 -5.88
C THR A 207 -7.54 7.40 -4.39
N ARG A 208 -8.67 6.92 -3.85
CA ARG A 208 -8.98 6.97 -2.41
C ARG A 208 -7.91 6.26 -1.58
N GLU A 209 -7.54 5.04 -1.95
CA GLU A 209 -6.52 4.27 -1.23
C GLU A 209 -5.19 5.03 -1.17
N GLN A 210 -4.78 5.68 -2.26
CA GLN A 210 -3.59 6.53 -2.27
C GLN A 210 -3.69 7.72 -1.32
N ILE A 211 -4.85 8.40 -1.30
CA ILE A 211 -5.10 9.54 -0.41
C ILE A 211 -5.02 9.10 1.05
N ILE A 212 -5.74 8.05 1.43
CA ILE A 212 -5.79 7.52 2.81
C ILE A 212 -4.41 7.03 3.27
N THR A 213 -3.69 6.33 2.39
CA THR A 213 -2.38 5.78 2.76
C THR A 213 -1.34 6.89 2.94
N ASP A 214 -1.45 7.99 2.18
CA ASP A 214 -0.58 9.17 2.36
C ASP A 214 -1.00 10.00 3.59
N SER A 215 -2.30 10.05 3.91
CA SER A 215 -2.85 10.80 5.06
C SER A 215 -2.84 10.04 6.38
N SER A 216 -2.49 8.74 6.40
CA SER A 216 -2.54 7.76 7.52
C SER A 216 -1.97 8.16 8.90
N PHE A 217 -1.49 9.40 9.09
CA PHE A 217 -1.08 9.96 10.38
C PHE A 217 -1.65 11.36 10.69
N VAL A 218 -2.56 11.90 9.89
CA VAL A 218 -3.41 13.04 10.27
C VAL A 218 -4.77 12.45 10.63
N GLY A 219 -5.18 12.65 11.88
CA GLY A 219 -6.24 11.90 12.55
C GLY A 219 -7.58 11.85 11.81
N ASP A 220 -8.30 10.79 12.20
CA ASP A 220 -9.73 10.55 12.02
C ASP A 220 -10.19 10.14 10.61
N VAL A 221 -9.76 8.94 10.19
CA VAL A 221 -10.48 8.19 9.14
C VAL A 221 -11.64 7.44 9.81
N ASN A 222 -12.64 8.19 10.27
CA ASN A 222 -13.89 7.59 10.74
C ASN A 222 -14.57 6.83 9.59
N SER A 223 -15.32 5.77 9.93
CA SER A 223 -16.16 4.99 9.00
C SER A 223 -17.24 5.82 8.27
N GLU A 224 -17.36 7.10 8.63
CA GLU A 224 -18.15 8.13 7.95
C GLU A 224 -17.33 8.90 6.90
N GLU A 225 -16.29 8.30 6.32
CA GLU A 225 -15.51 8.95 5.28
C GLU A 225 -16.35 9.16 4.00
N PRO A 226 -16.54 10.40 3.55
CA PRO A 226 -17.36 10.71 2.38
C PRO A 226 -16.90 10.03 1.10
N MET A 227 -15.58 9.87 0.92
CA MET A 227 -15.02 9.20 -0.25
C MET A 227 -15.44 7.73 -0.29
N LEU A 228 -15.49 7.06 0.87
CA LEU A 228 -15.96 5.67 0.96
C LEU A 228 -17.44 5.58 0.63
N GLN A 229 -18.24 6.43 1.28
CA GLN A 229 -19.69 6.50 1.06
C GLN A 229 -20.00 6.73 -0.43
N PHE A 230 -19.29 7.65 -1.09
CA PHE A 230 -19.47 7.90 -2.52
C PHE A 230 -19.17 6.64 -3.35
N THR A 231 -18.06 5.94 -3.08
CA THR A 231 -17.75 4.71 -3.83
C THR A 231 -18.76 3.58 -3.63
N ILE A 232 -19.43 3.52 -2.48
CA ILE A 232 -20.52 2.56 -2.20
C ILE A 232 -21.78 2.97 -2.98
N LEU A 233 -22.12 4.25 -3.01
CA LEU A 233 -23.27 4.75 -3.77
C LEU A 233 -23.09 4.52 -5.27
N VAL A 234 -21.89 4.77 -5.82
CA VAL A 234 -21.59 4.46 -7.23
C VAL A 234 -21.76 2.98 -7.53
N GLU A 235 -21.24 2.08 -6.68
CA GLU A 235 -21.40 0.63 -6.87
C GLU A 235 -22.88 0.23 -6.86
N ARG A 236 -23.66 0.78 -5.93
CA ARG A 236 -25.12 0.58 -5.91
C ARG A 236 -25.79 1.10 -7.18
N ALA A 237 -25.40 2.26 -7.69
CA ALA A 237 -25.94 2.79 -8.93
C ALA A 237 -25.62 1.87 -10.11
N ILE A 238 -24.36 1.44 -10.26
CA ILE A 238 -23.93 0.52 -11.33
C ILE A 238 -24.71 -0.80 -11.27
N ASN A 239 -24.89 -1.38 -10.08
CA ASN A 239 -25.66 -2.61 -9.91
C ASN A 239 -27.12 -2.46 -10.35
N ASN A 240 -27.78 -1.35 -9.99
CA ASN A 240 -29.15 -1.09 -10.47
C ASN A 240 -29.20 -0.88 -11.99
N ILE A 241 -28.21 -0.20 -12.58
CA ILE A 241 -28.10 -0.03 -14.04
C ILE A 241 -27.92 -1.40 -14.74
N GLU A 242 -27.12 -2.29 -14.16
CA GLU A 242 -26.86 -3.62 -14.70
C GLU A 242 -28.12 -4.50 -14.63
N ILE A 243 -28.90 -4.41 -13.55
CA ILE A 243 -30.21 -5.07 -13.46
C ILE A 243 -31.16 -4.51 -14.52
N LEU A 244 -31.27 -3.19 -14.65
CA LEU A 244 -32.10 -2.58 -15.69
C LEU A 244 -31.69 -3.02 -17.10
N TYR A 245 -30.39 -3.14 -17.36
CA TYR A 245 -29.86 -3.66 -18.61
C TYR A 245 -30.33 -5.10 -18.88
N HIS A 246 -30.20 -6.00 -17.90
CA HIS A 246 -30.62 -7.39 -18.05
C HIS A 246 -32.14 -7.53 -18.21
N VAL A 247 -32.92 -6.88 -17.34
CA VAL A 247 -34.39 -6.88 -17.41
C VAL A 247 -34.89 -6.30 -18.73
N THR A 248 -34.18 -5.34 -19.31
CA THR A 248 -34.49 -4.81 -20.64
C THR A 248 -34.19 -5.80 -21.77
N LEU A 249 -33.11 -6.57 -21.68
CA LEU A 249 -32.81 -7.62 -22.66
C LEU A 249 -33.84 -8.74 -22.62
N ASP A 250 -34.33 -9.07 -21.43
CA ASP A 250 -35.28 -10.16 -21.19
C ASP A 250 -36.74 -9.66 -21.17
N LYS A 251 -37.02 -8.46 -21.69
CA LYS A 251 -38.34 -7.79 -21.63
C LYS A 251 -39.50 -8.67 -22.11
N GLU A 252 -39.27 -9.50 -23.13
CA GLU A 252 -40.31 -10.38 -23.69
C GLU A 252 -40.60 -11.62 -22.83
N VAL A 253 -39.71 -11.96 -21.90
CA VAL A 253 -39.74 -13.20 -21.11
C VAL A 253 -39.94 -12.93 -19.62
N GLU A 254 -39.65 -11.71 -19.15
CA GLU A 254 -39.81 -11.29 -17.77
C GLU A 254 -41.27 -10.95 -17.43
N PRO A 255 -41.99 -11.78 -16.65
CA PRO A 255 -43.41 -11.59 -16.37
C PRO A 255 -43.71 -10.31 -15.58
N ASP A 256 -42.78 -9.83 -14.75
CA ASP A 256 -42.93 -8.64 -13.91
C ASP A 256 -42.06 -7.46 -14.40
N TYR A 257 -41.77 -7.40 -15.70
CA TYR A 257 -40.85 -6.44 -16.31
C TYR A 257 -41.08 -5.00 -15.83
N GLU A 258 -42.31 -4.49 -15.93
CA GLU A 258 -42.64 -3.10 -15.60
C GLU A 258 -42.37 -2.81 -14.12
N ILE A 259 -42.73 -3.75 -13.23
CA ILE A 259 -42.57 -3.60 -11.78
C ILE A 259 -41.08 -3.55 -11.42
N VAL A 260 -40.30 -4.51 -11.93
CA VAL A 260 -38.86 -4.61 -11.65
C VAL A 260 -38.13 -3.41 -12.26
N PHE A 261 -38.47 -3.03 -13.48
CA PHE A 261 -37.87 -1.89 -14.17
C PHE A 261 -38.13 -0.58 -13.43
N ASP A 262 -39.39 -0.31 -13.04
CA ASP A 262 -39.73 0.91 -12.31
C ASP A 262 -39.06 0.98 -10.94
N TYR A 263 -39.01 -0.15 -10.22
CA TYR A 263 -38.33 -0.22 -8.92
C TYR A 263 -36.85 0.15 -9.05
N HIS A 264 -36.12 -0.48 -9.97
CA HIS A 264 -34.70 -0.22 -10.15
C HIS A 264 -34.42 1.16 -10.75
N GLN A 265 -35.32 1.71 -11.57
CA GLN A 265 -35.21 3.07 -12.07
C GLN A 265 -35.36 4.09 -10.92
N GLN A 266 -36.32 3.88 -10.01
CA GLN A 266 -36.49 4.71 -8.81
C GLN A 266 -35.30 4.56 -7.85
N ALA A 267 -34.79 3.34 -7.67
CA ALA A 267 -33.61 3.08 -6.85
C ALA A 267 -32.36 3.81 -7.40
N CYS A 268 -32.14 3.76 -8.72
CA CYS A 268 -31.10 4.54 -9.40
C CYS A 268 -31.23 6.04 -9.11
N LYS A 269 -32.42 6.62 -9.33
CA LYS A 269 -32.68 8.04 -9.07
C LYS A 269 -32.39 8.43 -7.63
N LYS A 270 -32.82 7.61 -6.66
CA LYS A 270 -32.55 7.83 -5.24
C LYS A 270 -31.05 7.84 -4.92
N VAL A 271 -30.30 6.86 -5.41
CA VAL A 271 -28.85 6.76 -5.18
C VAL A 271 -28.11 7.92 -5.84
N ILE A 272 -28.54 8.37 -7.03
CA ILE A 272 -27.98 9.56 -7.70
C ILE A 272 -28.17 10.82 -6.85
N ASN A 273 -29.36 11.03 -6.28
CA ASN A 273 -29.62 12.17 -5.40
C ASN A 273 -28.79 12.12 -4.11
N GLU A 274 -28.58 10.93 -3.54
CA GLU A 274 -27.67 10.73 -2.40
C GLU A 274 -26.22 11.10 -2.76
N MET A 275 -25.75 10.70 -3.95
CA MET A 275 -24.42 11.08 -4.46
C MET A 275 -24.27 12.59 -4.63
N GLU A 276 -25.26 13.27 -5.21
CA GLU A 276 -25.26 14.73 -5.34
C GLU A 276 -25.18 15.43 -3.99
N THR A 277 -26.01 15.00 -3.04
CA THR A 277 -26.05 15.56 -1.69
C THR A 277 -24.69 15.41 -1.01
N LEU A 278 -24.03 14.27 -1.20
CA LEU A 278 -22.71 13.99 -0.66
C LEU A 278 -21.65 14.92 -1.28
N ILE A 279 -21.62 15.08 -2.60
CA ILE A 279 -20.69 16.00 -3.29
C ILE A 279 -20.85 17.43 -2.78
N THR A 280 -22.07 17.91 -2.57
CA THR A 280 -22.33 19.28 -2.11
C THR A 280 -21.90 19.50 -0.66
N LYS A 281 -21.93 18.47 0.21
CA LYS A 281 -21.50 18.58 1.62
C LYS A 281 -19.98 18.70 1.82
N HIS A 282 -19.17 18.35 0.83
CA HIS A 282 -17.70 18.33 0.94
C HIS A 282 -16.97 19.33 0.02
N GLN A 283 -17.70 20.24 -0.64
CA GLN A 283 -17.15 21.44 -1.29
C GLN A 283 -16.84 22.53 -0.28
#